data_AF-A0A0Q4X3Y3-F1
#
_entry.id   AF-A0A0Q4X3Y3-F1
#
_cell.length_a   1.000
_cell.length_b   1.000
_cell.length_c   1.000
_cell.angle_alpha   90.00
_cell.angle_beta   90.00
_cell.angle_gamma   90.00
#
_symmetry.space_group_name_H-M   'P 1'
#
loop_
_entity.id
_entity.type
_entity.pdbx_description
1 polymer ?
#
loop_
_entity_poly.entity_id
_entity_poly.type
_entity_poly.pdbx_seq_one_letter_code
_entity_poly.pdbx_strand_id
1 'polypeptide(L)' 'MSNHFCLDPNDPYAQSEVLVFFEGQYPDIRLLSVIDRNDDEILSDLVYEQQRDLIREIAAFYTSGGDAPNAAA' A
#
# COMPACT_ATOMS: atom_id res chain seq x y z
N MET A 1 12.31 3.59 3.27
CA MET A 1 11.31 2.64 2.74
C MET A 1 10.30 2.42 3.83
N SER A 2 9.01 2.54 3.49
CA SER A 2 7.90 2.33 4.41
C SER A 2 7.11 1.10 3.97
N ASN A 3 6.35 0.50 4.88
CA ASN A 3 5.43 -0.57 4.56
C ASN A 3 4.05 -0.31 5.19
N HIS A 4 3.01 -0.88 4.59
CA HIS A 4 1.64 -0.78 5.07
C HIS A 4 0.87 -2.04 4.66
N PHE A 5 -0.02 -2.52 5.53
CA PHE A 5 -0.98 -3.55 5.15
C PHE A 5 -2.15 -2.88 4.47
N CYS A 6 -2.48 -3.36 3.27
CA CYS A 6 -3.63 -2.90 2.51
C CYS A 6 -4.59 -4.07 2.29
N LEU A 7 -5.86 -3.78 2.05
CA LEU A 7 -6.79 -4.80 1.58
C LEU A 7 -6.29 -5.41 0.27
N ASP A 8 -6.39 -6.74 0.17
CA ASP A 8 -5.96 -7.45 -1.03
C ASP A 8 -6.82 -7.02 -2.22
N PRO A 9 -6.23 -6.38 -3.25
CA PRO A 9 -6.97 -5.90 -4.40
C PRO A 9 -7.52 -7.02 -5.30
N ASN A 10 -7.07 -8.26 -5.09
CA ASN A 10 -7.59 -9.46 -5.75
C ASN A 10 -8.68 -10.16 -4.94
N ASP A 11 -8.90 -9.76 -3.69
CA ASP A 11 -9.96 -10.31 -2.83
C ASP A 11 -11.23 -9.45 -2.90
N PRO A 12 -12.25 -9.85 -3.68
CA PRO A 12 -13.49 -9.07 -3.80
C PRO A 12 -14.30 -9.01 -2.50
N TYR A 13 -13.98 -9.84 -1.51
CA TYR A 13 -14.66 -9.88 -0.22
C TYR A 13 -13.92 -9.11 0.88
N ALA A 14 -12.75 -8.53 0.59
CA ALA A 14 -11.91 -7.79 1.54
C ALA A 14 -11.65 -8.57 2.84
N GLN A 15 -11.40 -9.87 2.72
CA GLN A 15 -11.10 -10.77 3.85
C GLN A 15 -9.60 -11.00 4.04
N SER A 16 -8.78 -10.57 3.07
CA SER A 16 -7.33 -10.73 3.05
C SER A 16 -6.65 -9.38 2.90
N GLU A 17 -5.41 -9.31 3.38
CA GLU A 17 -4.54 -8.14 3.28
C GLU A 17 -3.25 -8.51 2.53
N VAL A 18 -2.64 -7.52 1.89
CA VAL A 18 -1.33 -7.57 1.24
C VAL A 18 -0.37 -6.63 1.95
N LEU A 19 0.90 -7.02 2.08
CA LEU A 19 1.95 -6.16 2.59
C LEU A 19 2.54 -5.34 1.45
N VAL A 20 2.34 -4.03 1.48
CA VAL A 20 2.82 -3.11 0.45
C VAL A 20 4.08 -2.40 0.95
N PHE A 21 5.16 -2.49 0.19
CA PHE A 21 6.35 -1.67 0.35
C PHE A 21 6.31 -0.48 -0.61
N PHE A 22 6.58 0.72 -0.10
CA PHE A 22 6.50 1.94 -0.89
C PHE A 22 7.53 2.99 -0.48
N GLU A 23 7.70 3.98 -1.34
CA GLU A 23 8.45 5.21 -1.10
C GLU A 23 7.63 6.45 -1.43
N GLY A 24 8.08 7.60 -0.93
CA GLY A 24 7.41 8.89 -1.13
C GLY A 24 6.28 9.15 -0.15
N GLN A 25 5.53 10.22 -0.41
CA GLN A 25 4.38 10.66 0.36
C GLN A 25 3.29 11.07 -0.63
N TYR A 26 2.02 10.88 -0.26
CA TYR A 26 0.91 11.26 -1.12
C TYR A 26 0.99 12.75 -1.51
N PRO A 27 0.79 13.12 -2.80
CA PRO A 27 0.33 12.28 -3.92
C PRO A 27 1.41 11.46 -4.64
N ASP A 28 2.69 11.68 -4.33
CA ASP A 28 3.85 11.07 -5.00
C ASP A 28 4.28 9.75 -4.34
N ILE A 29 3.33 8.87 -4.03
CA ILE A 29 3.61 7.51 -3.53
C ILE A 29 3.99 6.62 -4.71
N ARG A 30 5.08 5.88 -4.55
CA ARG A 30 5.51 4.85 -5.50
C ARG A 30 5.54 3.48 -4.83
N LEU A 31 4.78 2.55 -5.40
CA LEU A 31 4.80 1.14 -5.00
C LEU A 31 6.11 0.49 -5.45
N LEU A 32 6.75 -0.25 -4.55
CA LEU A 32 8.00 -0.94 -4.79
C LEU A 32 7.82 -2.46 -4.82
N SER A 33 6.94 -2.98 -3.98
CA SER A 33 6.63 -4.40 -3.83
C SER A 33 5.28 -4.58 -3.16
N VAL A 34 4.53 -5.62 -3.54
CA VAL A 34 3.26 -6.01 -2.93
C VAL A 34 3.30 -7.53 -2.71
N ILE A 35 3.29 -7.93 -1.44
CA ILE A 35 3.37 -9.34 -1.04
C ILE A 35 2.01 -9.81 -0.55
N ASP A 36 1.49 -10.89 -1.14
CA ASP A 36 0.22 -11.47 -0.73
C ASP A 36 0.34 -12.39 0.49
N ARG A 37 -0.79 -12.95 0.94
CA ARG A 37 -0.85 -13.92 2.05
C ARG A 37 -0.08 -15.23 1.84
N ASN A 38 0.29 -15.53 0.60
CA ASN A 38 1.06 -16.73 0.23
C ASN A 38 2.55 -16.39 0.05
N ASP A 39 2.97 -15.18 0.43
CA ASP A 39 4.30 -14.62 0.23
C ASP A 39 4.69 -14.41 -1.25
N ASP A 40 3.70 -14.33 -2.16
CA ASP A 40 3.92 -14.07 -3.58
C ASP A 40 4.01 -12.55 -3.87
N GLU A 41 4.98 -12.16 -4.71
CA GLU A 41 5.09 -10.79 -5.21
C GLU A 41 4.12 -10.57 -6.38
N ILE A 42 3.12 -9.73 -6.16
CA ILE A 42 2.00 -9.55 -7.11
C ILE A 42 1.97 -8.17 -7.77
N LEU A 43 2.89 -7.24 -7.46
CA LEU A 43 2.84 -5.87 -7.98
C LEU A 43 2.79 -5.80 -9.52
N SER A 44 3.51 -6.69 -10.21
CA SER A 44 3.50 -6.75 -11.68
C SER A 44 2.18 -7.22 -12.27
N ASP A 45 1.38 -7.93 -11.47
CA ASP A 45 0.13 -8.55 -11.90
C ASP A 45 -1.07 -7.62 -11.65
N LEU A 46 -0.88 -6.61 -10.80
CA LEU A 46 -1.91 -5.61 -10.49
C LEU A 46 -2.14 -4.66 -11.65
N VAL A 47 -3.41 -4.48 -12.01
CA VAL A 47 -3.81 -3.43 -12.96
C VAL A 47 -3.71 -2.04 -12.33
N TYR A 48 -3.72 -1.01 -13.16
CA TYR A 48 -3.56 0.38 -12.72
C TYR A 48 -4.59 0.80 -11.66
N GLU A 49 -5.86 0.38 -11.80
CA GLU A 49 -6.89 0.67 -10.80
C GLU A 49 -6.57 0.05 -9.43
N GLN A 50 -6.13 -1.20 -9.40
CA GLN A 50 -5.76 -1.90 -8.16
C GLN A 50 -4.56 -1.22 -7.48
N GLN A 51 -3.52 -0.87 -8.25
CA GLN A 51 -2.37 -0.12 -7.71
C GLN A 51 -2.80 1.25 -7.16
N ARG A 52 -3.72 1.94 -7.83
CA ARG A 52 -4.24 3.23 -7.39
C ARG A 52 -5.05 3.12 -6.10
N ASP A 53 -5.78 2.02 -5.93
CA ASP A 53 -6.56 1.77 -4.71
C ASP A 53 -5.63 1.52 -3.51
N LEU A 54 -4.54 0.76 -3.68
CA LEU A 54 -3.49 0.63 -2.65
C LEU A 54 -2.89 1.99 -2.26
N ILE A 55 -2.54 2.83 -3.24
CA ILE A 55 -2.00 4.18 -2.98
C ILE A 55 -3.00 5.03 -2.18
N ARG A 56 -4.31 4.92 -2.48
CA ARG A 56 -5.35 5.66 -1.77
C ARG A 56 -5.52 5.18 -0.33
N GLU A 57 -5.43 3.89 -0.09
CA GLU A 57 -5.50 3.31 1.25
C GLU A 57 -4.33 3.79 2.10
N ILE A 58 -3.10 3.69 1.57
CA ILE A 58 -1.88 4.23 2.21
C ILE A 58 -2.07 5.73 2.48
N ALA A 59 -2.49 6.51 1.49
CA ALA A 59 -2.71 7.93 1.66
C ALA A 59 -3.75 8.24 2.74
N ALA A 60 -4.87 7.52 2.78
CA ALA A 60 -5.92 7.70 3.77
C ALA A 60 -5.37 7.47 5.19
N PHE A 61 -4.54 6.44 5.39
CA PHE A 61 -3.93 6.16 6.68
C PHE A 61 -3.01 7.31 7.15
N TYR A 62 -2.07 7.73 6.31
CA TYR A 62 -1.06 8.74 6.68
C TYR A 62 -1.59 10.18 6.68
N THR A 63 -2.67 10.48 5.95
CA THR A 63 -3.31 11.81 5.99
C THR A 63 -4.33 11.97 7.12
N SER A 64 -4.88 10.87 7.66
CA SER A 64 -5.88 10.90 8.74
C SER A 64 -5.28 11.06 10.15
N GLY A 65 -3.96 11.28 10.27
CA GLY A 65 -3.31 11.63 11.55
C GLY A 65 -2.81 10.45 12.39
N GLY A 66 -2.64 9.26 11.82
CA GLY A 66 -1.99 8.12 12.49
C GLY A 66 -0.50 8.06 12.16
N ASP A 67 0.34 8.64 13.00
CA ASP A 67 1.81 8.53 12.97
C ASP A 67 2.46 8.80 11.59
N ALA A 68 2.55 10.07 11.21
CA ALA A 68 3.70 10.49 10.41
C ALA A 68 4.93 10.27 11.31
N PRO A 69 5.88 9.35 10.98
CA PRO A 69 7.13 9.32 11.71
C PRO A 69 7.75 10.69 11.52
N ASN A 70 7.95 11.36 12.63
CA ASN A 70 8.64 12.62 12.77
C ASN A 70 9.95 12.55 11.96
N ALA A 71 9.95 13.08 10.73
CA ALA A 71 11.16 13.42 10.01
C ALA A 71 11.72 14.66 10.70
N ALA A 72 12.31 14.43 11.86
CA ALA A 72 13.03 15.43 12.63
C ALA A 72 14.29 15.85 11.86
N ALA A 73 14.41 17.18 11.75
CA ALA A 73 15.62 17.99 11.57
C ALA A 73 16.44 17.86 10.27
#